data_AF-A0A6N7MLX4-F1
#
_entry.id   AF-A0A6N7MLX4-F1
#
_cell.length_a   1.000
_cell.length_b   1.000
_cell.length_c   1.000
_cell.angle_alpha   90.00
_cell.angle_beta   90.00
_cell.angle_gamma   90.00
#
_symmetry.space_group_name_H-M   'P 1'
#
loop_
_entity.id
_entity.type
_entity.pdbx_description
1 polymer ?
#
loop_
_entity_poly.entity_id
_entity_poly.type
_entity_poly.pdbx_seq_one_letter_code
_entity_poly.pdbx_strand_id
1 'polypeptide(L)'
;MFLKLIYKEIIHRKLNFVLALLAVTIAVAFFVSFFTANEASKRETIRLTRDMGFNLRIIPGETDMNKFWTEGYSDLTMPEDYINRFWEFIRIFPLLI
;
A
#
# COMPACT_ATOMS: atom_id res chain seq x y z
N MET A 1 -31.22 31.40 24.71
CA MET A 1 -32.54 30.78 25.03
C MET A 1 -32.65 29.37 24.46
N PHE A 2 -32.39 29.16 23.16
CA PHE A 2 -32.51 27.86 22.47
C PHE A 2 -31.55 26.75 22.97
N LEU A 3 -30.25 27.02 23.08
CA LEU A 3 -29.25 26.04 23.57
C LEU A 3 -29.57 25.51 24.98
N LYS A 4 -30.15 26.36 25.84
CA LYS A 4 -30.56 26.00 27.19
C LYS A 4 -31.72 25.01 27.18
N LEU A 5 -32.64 25.12 26.21
CA LEU A 5 -33.75 24.18 26.02
C LEU A 5 -33.23 22.83 25.50
N ILE A 6 -32.33 22.84 24.51
CA ILE A 6 -31.70 21.61 23.98
C ILE A 6 -30.98 20.84 25.08
N TYR A 7 -30.18 21.52 25.90
CA TYR A 7 -29.47 20.87 27.01
C TYR A 7 -30.44 20.28 28.05
N LYS A 8 -31.55 20.97 28.32
CA LYS A 8 -32.58 20.49 29.24
C LYS A 8 -33.28 19.23 28.70
N GLU A 9 -33.50 19.17 27.39
CA GLU A 9 -34.10 18.03 26.72
C GLU A 9 -33.17 16.81 26.66
N ILE A 10 -31.87 17.02 26.42
CA ILE A 10 -30.83 15.99 26.53
C ILE A 10 -30.80 15.40 27.96
N ILE A 11 -30.89 16.26 28.98
CA ILE A 11 -30.98 15.83 30.38
C ILE A 11 -32.32 15.13 30.69
N HIS A 12 -33.40 15.46 29.99
CA HIS A 12 -34.69 14.80 30.23
C HIS A 12 -34.76 13.41 29.58
N ARG A 13 -34.17 13.23 28.39
CA ARG A 13 -34.18 11.98 27.60
C ARG A 13 -32.82 11.28 27.59
N LYS A 14 -32.16 11.19 28.75
CA LYS A 14 -30.76 10.72 28.89
C LYS A 14 -30.50 9.37 28.24
N LEU A 15 -31.43 8.42 28.39
CA LEU A 15 -31.25 7.07 27.84
C LEU A 15 -31.20 7.07 26.31
N ASN A 16 -32.18 7.68 25.65
CA ASN A 16 -32.20 7.78 24.19
C ASN A 16 -31.01 8.55 23.65
N PHE A 17 -30.62 9.63 24.34
CA PHE A 17 -29.45 10.40 23.95
C PHE A 17 -28.17 9.57 24.03
N VAL A 18 -27.96 8.84 25.13
CA VAL A 18 -26.78 7.97 25.31
C VAL A 18 -26.77 6.84 24.29
N LEU A 19 -27.90 6.17 24.04
CA LEU A 19 -27.99 5.10 23.06
C LEU A 19 -27.69 5.60 21.63
N ALA A 20 -28.23 6.75 21.25
CA ALA A 20 -27.94 7.35 19.95
C ALA A 20 -26.47 7.77 19.81
N LEU A 21 -25.91 8.40 20.84
CA LEU A 21 -24.50 8.80 20.86
C LEU A 21 -23.59 7.58 20.76
N LEU A 22 -23.91 6.52 21.49
CA LEU A 22 -23.15 5.26 21.48
C LEU A 22 -23.21 4.61 20.11
N ALA A 23 -24.38 4.56 19.47
CA ALA A 23 -24.52 4.02 18.12
C ALA A 23 -23.66 4.77 17.09
N VAL A 24 -23.69 6.10 17.11
CA VAL A 24 -22.86 6.93 16.21
C VAL A 24 -21.37 6.75 16.50
N THR A 25 -21.00 6.73 17.78
CA THR A 25 -19.60 6.55 18.21
C THR A 25 -19.06 5.20 17.74
N ILE A 26 -19.82 4.12 17.95
CA ILE A 26 -19.47 2.78 17.48
C ILE A 26 -19.32 2.77 15.96
N ALA A 27 -20.29 3.31 15.22
CA ALA A 27 -20.22 3.33 13.76
C ALA A 27 -18.97 4.03 13.23
N VAL A 28 -18.63 5.21 13.78
CA VAL A 28 -17.44 5.96 13.39
C VAL A 28 -16.15 5.24 13.81
N ALA A 29 -16.10 4.71 15.02
CA ALA A 29 -14.94 3.97 15.53
C ALA A 29 -14.64 2.73 14.68
N PHE A 30 -15.68 1.95 14.34
CA PHE A 30 -15.52 0.80 13.44
C PHE A 30 -15.04 1.20 12.06
N PHE A 31 -15.63 2.25 11.48
CA PHE A 31 -15.23 2.73 10.17
C PHE A 31 -13.76 3.17 10.13
N VAL A 32 -13.34 4.00 11.09
CA VAL A 32 -11.96 4.49 11.18
C VAL A 32 -10.97 3.36 11.45
N SER A 33 -11.32 2.42 12.35
CA SER A 33 -10.48 1.26 12.65
C SER A 33 -10.27 0.39 11.41
N PHE A 34 -11.35 0.04 10.71
CA PHE A 34 -11.28 -0.77 9.50
C PHE A 34 -10.47 -0.06 8.41
N PHE A 35 -10.75 1.22 8.14
CA PHE A 35 -10.04 1.98 7.12
C PHE A 35 -8.53 2.06 7.41
N THR A 36 -8.17 2.38 8.65
CA THR A 36 -6.77 2.51 9.07
C THR A 36 -6.02 1.19 8.99
N ALA A 37 -6.64 0.09 9.42
CA ALA A 37 -6.06 -1.25 9.34
C ALA A 37 -5.81 -1.69 7.89
N ASN A 38 -6.74 -1.39 6.98
CA ASN A 38 -6.57 -1.71 5.56
C ASN A 38 -5.45 -0.89 4.91
N GLU A 39 -5.38 0.41 5.19
CA GLU A 39 -4.29 1.24 4.68
C GLU A 39 -2.92 0.80 5.22
N ALA A 40 -2.84 0.41 6.49
CA ALA A 40 -1.63 -0.16 7.07
C ALA A 40 -1.23 -1.48 6.38
N SER A 41 -2.19 -2.39 6.19
CA SER A 41 -1.97 -3.67 5.50
C SER A 41 -1.49 -3.49 4.06
N LYS A 42 -2.10 -2.55 3.32
CA LYS A 42 -1.69 -2.21 1.95
C LYS A 42 -0.26 -1.67 1.91
N ARG A 43 0.09 -0.77 2.83
CA ARG A 43 1.46 -0.22 2.92
C ARG A 43 2.48 -1.30 3.22
N GLU A 44 2.15 -2.22 4.11
CA GLU A 44 3.04 -3.33 4.44
C GLU A 44 3.19 -4.31 3.28
N THR A 45 2.10 -4.60 2.57
CA THR A 45 2.15 -5.41 1.34
C THR A 45 3.08 -4.78 0.31
N ILE A 46 2.99 -3.46 0.08
CA ILE A 46 3.88 -2.73 -0.83
C ILE A 46 5.35 -2.84 -0.37
N ARG A 47 5.62 -2.68 0.93
CA ARG A 47 6.97 -2.81 1.48
C ARG A 47 7.53 -4.21 1.28
N LEU A 48 6.75 -5.24 1.64
CA LEU A 48 7.14 -6.63 1.47
C LEU A 48 7.42 -6.96 0.00
N THR A 49 6.53 -6.57 -0.92
CA THR A 49 6.74 -6.81 -2.36
C THR A 49 7.96 -6.06 -2.90
N ARG A 50 8.24 -4.85 -2.41
CA ARG A 50 9.46 -4.11 -2.76
C ARG A 50 10.71 -4.83 -2.24
N ASP A 51 10.67 -5.32 -1.00
CA ASP A 51 11.82 -5.95 -0.36
C ASP A 51 12.12 -7.36 -0.91
N MET A 52 11.15 -8.01 -1.57
CA MET A 52 11.35 -9.29 -2.29
C MET A 52 12.30 -9.20 -3.49
N GLY A 53 12.60 -8.00 -3.98
CA GLY A 53 13.50 -7.77 -5.10
C GLY A 53 12.80 -7.12 -6.30
N PHE A 54 13.61 -6.64 -7.23
CA PHE A 54 13.12 -5.86 -8.36
C PHE A 54 12.42 -6.76 -9.37
N ASN A 55 11.23 -6.36 -9.82
CA ASN A 55 10.58 -6.94 -11.00
C ASN A 55 11.22 -6.38 -12.29
N LEU A 56 12.55 -6.43 -12.38
CA LEU A 56 13.32 -5.99 -13.53
C LEU A 56 13.79 -7.22 -14.30
N ARG A 57 13.62 -7.18 -15.62
CA ARG A 57 14.12 -8.19 -16.52
C ARG A 57 15.15 -7.57 -17.45
N ILE A 58 16.40 -8.01 -17.34
CA ILE A 58 17.51 -7.57 -18.18
C ILE A 58 17.67 -8.58 -19.32
N ILE A 59 17.63 -8.10 -20.56
CA ILE A 59 17.83 -8.91 -21.77
C ILE A 59 18.90 -8.25 -22.67
N PRO A 60 19.66 -9.04 -23.45
CA PRO A 60 20.55 -8.49 -24.48
C PRO A 60 19.79 -7.60 -25.46
N GLY A 61 20.35 -6.45 -25.81
CA GLY A 61 19.69 -5.49 -26.71
C GLY A 61 19.44 -6.02 -28.13
N GLU A 62 20.19 -7.03 -28.54
CA GLU A 62 20.06 -7.70 -29.84
C GLU A 62 19.06 -8.88 -29.81
N THR A 63 18.38 -9.12 -28.68
CA THR A 63 17.40 -10.21 -28.55
C THR A 63 16.21 -10.00 -29.48
N ASP A 64 15.84 -11.03 -30.25
CA ASP A 64 14.56 -11.04 -30.98
C ASP A 64 13.39 -11.20 -29.99
N MET A 65 12.58 -10.15 -29.88
CA MET A 65 11.44 -10.12 -28.96
C MET A 65 10.35 -11.13 -29.31
N ASN A 66 10.11 -11.41 -30.60
CA ASN A 66 9.07 -12.37 -31.01
C ASN A 66 9.44 -13.78 -30.56
N LYS A 67 10.70 -14.15 -30.75
CA LYS A 67 11.24 -15.44 -30.31
C LYS A 67 11.27 -15.52 -28.78
N PHE A 68 11.76 -14.47 -28.12
CA PHE A 68 11.81 -14.37 -26.67
C PHE A 68 10.44 -14.57 -25.99
N TRP A 69 9.37 -13.95 -26.51
CA TRP A 69 8.03 -14.12 -25.94
C TRP A 69 7.44 -15.51 -26.15
N THR A 70 7.89 -16.20 -27.20
CA THR A 70 7.44 -17.56 -27.52
C THR A 70 8.19 -18.61 -26.68
N GLU A 71 9.50 -18.45 -26.52
CA GLU A 71 10.39 -19.45 -25.92
C GLU A 71 10.70 -19.18 -24.44
N GLY A 72 10.54 -17.94 -23.98
CA GLY A 72 10.73 -17.52 -22.60
C GLY A 72 12.17 -17.18 -22.20
N TYR A 73 13.14 -17.31 -23.11
CA TYR A 73 14.54 -16.93 -22.91
C TYR A 73 15.17 -16.36 -24.19
N SER A 74 16.32 -15.70 -24.04
CA SER A 74 17.11 -15.17 -25.16
C SER A 74 18.20 -16.18 -25.52
N ASP A 75 18.45 -16.38 -26.83
CA ASP A 75 19.56 -17.20 -27.31
C ASP A 75 20.93 -16.53 -27.12
N LEU A 76 20.92 -15.23 -26.83
CA LEU A 76 22.13 -14.43 -26.67
C LEU A 76 22.54 -14.39 -25.21
N THR A 77 23.86 -14.41 -24.97
CA THR A 77 24.44 -14.23 -23.66
C THR A 77 24.92 -12.80 -23.47
N MET A 78 25.04 -12.37 -22.22
CA MET A 78 25.50 -11.04 -21.85
C MET A 78 26.75 -11.16 -20.97
N PRO A 79 27.76 -10.28 -21.12
CA PRO A 79 28.89 -10.21 -20.19
C PRO A 79 28.46 -9.98 -18.75
N GLU A 80 29.08 -10.69 -17.81
CA GLU A 80 28.79 -10.62 -16.37
C GLU A 80 29.05 -9.21 -15.78
N ASP A 81 29.98 -8.45 -16.36
CA ASP A 81 30.34 -7.10 -15.93
C ASP A 81 29.12 -6.15 -15.84
N TYR A 82 28.13 -6.30 -16.72
CA TYR A 82 26.92 -5.49 -16.68
C TYR A 82 26.08 -5.71 -15.41
N ILE A 83 26.05 -6.95 -14.89
CA ILE A 83 25.37 -7.27 -13.62
C ILE A 83 26.14 -6.67 -12.44
N ASN A 84 27.48 -6.74 -12.46
CA ASN A 84 28.31 -6.14 -11.41
C ASN A 84 28.13 -4.62 -11.33
N ARG A 85 28.12 -3.94 -12.49
CA ARG A 85 27.85 -2.49 -12.57
C ARG A 85 26.45 -2.13 -12.08
N PHE A 86 25.45 -2.95 -12.38
CA PHE A 86 24.08 -2.76 -11.91
C PHE A 86 23.98 -2.88 -10.38
N TRP A 87 24.63 -3.89 -9.80
CA TRP A 87 24.69 -4.06 -8.34
C TRP A 87 25.40 -2.90 -7.65
N GLU A 88 26.50 -2.42 -8.22
CA GLU A 88 27.23 -1.27 -7.69
C GLU A 88 26.37 0.01 -7.71
N PHE A 89 25.62 0.23 -8.78
CA PHE A 89 24.67 1.35 -8.90
C PHE A 89 23.57 1.30 -7.84
N ILE A 90 22.89 0.15 -7.67
CA ILE A 90 21.83 -0.01 -6.65
C ILE A 90 22.38 0.22 -5.24
N ARG A 91 23.60 -0.25 -4.95
CA ARG A 91 24.24 -0.06 -3.64
C ARG A 91 24.44 1.43 -3.31
N ILE A 92 24.72 2.26 -4.32
CA ILE A 92 24.96 3.69 -4.14
C ILE A 92 23.64 4.48 -4.07
N PHE A 93 22.59 4.04 -4.78
CA PHE A 93 21.29 4.72 -4.84
C PHE A 93 20.11 3.80 -4.48
N PRO A 94 19.97 3.40 -3.21
CA PRO A 94 18.93 2.46 -2.77
C PRO A 94 17.50 3.03 -2.79
N LEU A 95 17.32 4.33 -3.06
CA LEU A 95 16.04 5.05 -3.00
C LEU A 95 15.48 5.46 -4.38
N LEU A 96 16.18 5.16 -5.47
CA LEU A 96 15.79 5.57 -6.82
C LEU A 96 14.89 4.56 -7.56
N ILE A 97 14.60 3.40 -6.95
CA ILE A 97 13.77 2.33 -7.50
C ILE A 97 12.97 1.67 -6.38
#